data_AF-C7XSW6-F1
#
_entry.id   AF-C7XSW6-F1
#
_cell.length_a   1.000
_cell.length_b   1.000
_cell.length_c   1.000
_cell.angle_alpha   90.00
_cell.angle_beta   90.00
_cell.angle_gamma   90.00
#
_symmetry.space_group_name_H-M   'P 1'
#
loop_
_entity.id
_entity.type
_entity.pdbx_description
1 polymer ?
#
loop_
_entity_poly.entity_id
_entity_poly.type
_entity_poly.pdbx_seq_one_letter_code
_entity_poly.pdbx_strand_id
1 'polypeptide(L)'
;MKELKISPVLEDSTFSKIYAHMLLLWPFAPIIFAGIAFFFIGEEIRKQFIEMFMKEKEFLLFIIIVWFIATLNMVRELFNHLIVEEICYIENKTFYYQKFRRVFGMRKLIKKLEIPLSEILEVKEGKKPFFLYFFLSPVSHRNSAEIITRDGKKYKIMNSVVFGNRSSLNPTSSETNARTKEIFSKVKEMIFKTKNTLNF
;
A
#
# COMPACT_ATOMS: atom_id res chain seq x y z
N MET A 1 -5.52 5.63 26.98
CA MET A 1 -6.16 5.64 25.64
C MET A 1 -5.52 4.52 24.82
N LYS A 2 -6.27 3.53 24.31
CA LYS A 2 -5.69 2.47 23.47
C LYS A 2 -5.66 2.98 22.02
N GLU A 3 -4.48 3.38 21.55
CA GLU A 3 -4.23 3.69 20.14
C GLU A 3 -3.75 2.42 19.43
N LEU A 4 -4.33 2.11 18.28
CA LEU A 4 -3.90 1.04 17.40
C LEU A 4 -3.25 1.66 16.16
N LYS A 5 -1.94 1.48 16.05
CA LYS A 5 -1.13 1.87 14.90
C LYS A 5 -0.88 0.69 13.98
N ILE A 6 -1.20 0.86 12.70
CA ILE A 6 -1.09 -0.16 11.66
C ILE A 6 -0.19 0.41 10.57
N SER A 7 0.98 -0.19 10.39
CA SER A 7 1.93 0.21 9.33
C SER A 7 2.53 -1.03 8.67
N PRO A 8 2.69 -1.05 7.32
CA PRO A 8 3.32 -2.16 6.62
C PRO A 8 4.80 -2.27 6.97
N VAL A 9 5.39 -1.09 7.16
CA VAL A 9 6.79 -0.89 7.42
C VAL A 9 6.94 -0.36 8.84
N LEU A 10 7.79 -1.00 9.64
CA LEU A 10 8.11 -0.52 10.98
C LEU A 10 8.86 0.81 10.87
N GLU A 11 8.48 1.75 11.73
CA GLU A 11 8.88 3.17 11.71
C GLU A 11 10.40 3.37 11.74
N ASP A 12 11.13 2.45 12.38
CA ASP A 12 12.59 2.46 12.48
C ASP A 12 13.33 1.42 11.63
N SER A 13 12.62 0.68 10.80
CA SER A 13 13.27 -0.30 9.93
C SER A 13 14.15 0.41 8.88
N THR A 14 15.31 -0.18 8.60
CA THR A 14 16.16 0.17 7.45
C THR A 14 15.35 0.17 6.15
N PHE A 15 14.34 -0.70 6.07
CA PHE A 15 13.37 -0.75 4.98
C PHE A 15 12.59 0.58 4.80
N SER A 16 12.09 1.16 5.89
CA SER A 16 11.38 2.46 5.89
C SER A 16 12.25 3.60 5.42
N LYS A 17 13.53 3.58 5.83
CA LYS A 17 14.45 4.69 5.63
C LYS A 17 15.10 4.70 4.24
N ILE A 18 15.29 3.52 3.64
CA ILE A 18 16.07 3.37 2.40
C ILE A 18 15.30 2.57 1.34
N TYR A 19 14.69 1.45 1.71
CA TYR A 19 14.19 0.50 0.72
C TYR A 19 12.89 0.94 0.04
N ALA A 20 11.96 1.57 0.77
CA ALA A 20 10.74 2.15 0.18
C ALA A 20 11.07 3.22 -0.88
N HIS A 21 12.18 3.94 -0.70
CA HIS A 21 12.68 4.98 -1.61
C HIS A 21 13.43 4.39 -2.80
N MET A 22 14.24 3.35 -2.58
CA MET A 22 14.85 2.58 -3.68
C MET A 22 13.80 1.95 -4.59
N LEU A 23 12.68 1.47 -4.03
CA LEU A 23 11.56 0.92 -4.81
C LEU A 23 10.89 1.96 -5.73
N LEU A 24 10.88 3.25 -5.36
CA LEU A 24 10.37 4.31 -6.24
C LEU A 24 11.27 4.52 -7.47
N LEU A 25 12.58 4.34 -7.30
CA LEU A 25 13.58 4.58 -8.33
C LEU A 25 13.89 3.33 -9.17
N TRP A 26 13.59 2.15 -8.63
CA TRP A 26 13.87 0.85 -9.25
C TRP A 26 13.37 0.71 -10.69
N PRO A 27 12.15 1.17 -11.07
CA PRO A 27 11.68 1.08 -12.45
C PRO A 27 12.55 1.83 -13.46
N PHE A 28 13.30 2.83 -13.01
CA PHE A 28 14.17 3.66 -13.84
C PHE A 28 15.61 3.14 -13.90
N ALA A 29 16.00 2.21 -13.02
CA ALA A 29 17.37 1.68 -12.97
C ALA A 29 17.83 1.11 -14.33
N PRO A 30 17.03 0.34 -15.09
CA PRO A 30 17.44 -0.16 -16.41
C PRO A 30 17.75 0.96 -17.41
N ILE A 31 16.99 2.06 -17.38
CA ILE A 31 17.19 3.22 -18.27
C ILE A 31 18.50 3.93 -17.90
N ILE A 32 18.76 4.11 -16.60
CA ILE A 32 19.99 4.72 -16.10
C ILE A 32 21.20 3.88 -16.52
N PHE A 33 21.17 2.55 -16.30
CA PHE A 33 22.25 1.66 -16.72
C PHE A 33 22.43 1.62 -18.23
N ALA A 34 21.34 1.61 -19.00
CA ALA A 34 21.40 1.68 -20.46
C ALA A 34 22.04 2.99 -20.94
N GLY A 35 21.69 4.13 -20.33
CA GLY A 35 22.29 5.44 -20.65
C GLY A 35 23.79 5.48 -20.32
N ILE A 36 24.20 4.92 -19.18
CA ILE A 36 25.61 4.79 -18.80
C ILE A 36 26.35 3.91 -19.82
N ALA A 37 25.82 2.71 -20.12
CA ALA A 37 26.43 1.82 -21.09
C ALA A 37 26.56 2.48 -22.47
N PHE A 38 25.51 3.18 -22.92
CA PHE A 38 25.50 3.92 -24.18
C PHE A 38 26.56 5.04 -24.25
N PHE A 39 26.87 5.66 -23.12
CA PHE A 39 27.94 6.66 -23.03
C PHE A 39 29.34 6.04 -23.22
N PHE A 40 29.55 4.83 -22.67
CA PHE A 40 30.84 4.15 -22.69
C PHE A 40 31.12 3.29 -23.94
N ILE A 41 30.11 2.97 -24.75
CA ILE A 41 30.35 2.26 -26.03
C ILE A 41 31.04 3.17 -27.05
N GLY A 42 31.87 2.56 -27.90
CA GLY A 42 32.59 3.23 -28.99
C GLY A 42 31.64 3.92 -29.98
N GLU A 43 32.11 4.98 -30.63
CA GLU A 43 31.30 5.85 -31.50
C GLU A 43 30.62 5.09 -32.65
N GLU A 44 31.31 4.10 -33.22
CA GLU A 44 30.81 3.28 -34.33
C GLU A 44 29.62 2.39 -33.91
N ILE A 45 29.75 1.70 -32.78
CA ILE A 45 28.68 0.88 -32.18
C ILE A 45 27.49 1.77 -31.79
N ARG A 46 27.77 2.98 -31.29
CA ARG A 46 26.75 3.97 -30.92
C ARG A 46 25.93 4.41 -32.12
N LYS A 47 26.57 4.70 -33.25
CA LYS A 47 25.88 5.07 -34.51
C LYS A 47 24.98 3.93 -35.02
N GLN A 48 25.50 2.71 -35.04
CA GLN A 48 24.71 1.53 -35.43
C GLN A 48 23.50 1.32 -34.51
N PHE A 49 23.69 1.52 -33.20
CA PHE A 49 22.61 1.41 -32.23
C PHE A 49 21.53 2.49 -32.46
N ILE A 50 21.91 3.74 -32.73
CA ILE A 50 20.98 4.83 -33.05
C ILE A 50 20.22 4.53 -34.34
N GLU A 51 20.89 4.07 -35.40
CA GLU A 51 20.23 3.74 -36.67
C GLU A 51 19.19 2.62 -36.50
N MET A 52 19.55 1.56 -35.76
CA MET A 52 18.61 0.49 -35.41
C MET A 52 17.41 1.02 -34.61
N PHE A 53 17.66 1.92 -33.67
CA PHE A 53 16.62 2.55 -32.85
C PHE A 53 15.65 3.41 -33.69
N MET A 54 16.19 4.17 -34.65
CA MET A 54 15.41 5.02 -35.53
C MET A 54 14.57 4.22 -36.52
N LYS A 55 15.08 3.05 -36.95
CA LYS A 55 14.37 2.12 -37.82
C LYS A 55 13.15 1.50 -37.13
N GLU A 56 13.30 1.06 -35.87
CA GLU A 56 12.26 0.37 -35.10
C GLU A 56 11.49 1.30 -34.12
N LYS A 57 11.44 2.60 -34.42
CA LYS A 57 10.91 3.64 -33.51
C LYS A 57 9.48 3.40 -33.02
N GLU A 58 8.62 2.78 -33.84
CA GLU A 58 7.22 2.51 -33.49
C GLU A 58 7.09 1.42 -32.43
N PHE A 59 7.84 0.33 -32.59
CA PHE A 59 7.92 -0.76 -31.61
C PHE A 59 8.52 -0.26 -30.29
N LEU A 60 9.54 0.60 -30.38
CA LEU A 60 10.14 1.19 -29.20
C LEU A 60 9.18 2.12 -28.44
N LEU A 61 8.42 2.95 -29.18
CA LEU A 61 7.40 3.80 -28.58
C LEU A 61 6.35 2.96 -27.84
N PHE A 62 5.92 1.84 -28.42
CA PHE A 62 5.03 0.90 -27.75
C PHE A 62 5.64 0.35 -26.44
N ILE A 63 6.91 -0.07 -26.46
CA ILE A 63 7.60 -0.53 -25.24
C ILE A 63 7.66 0.57 -24.18
N ILE A 64 7.98 1.82 -24.55
CA ILE A 64 8.04 2.95 -23.61
C ILE A 64 6.66 3.20 -22.98
N ILE A 65 5.58 3.15 -23.77
CA ILE A 65 4.22 3.33 -23.26
C ILE A 65 3.86 2.21 -22.27
N VAL A 66 4.13 0.95 -22.62
CA VAL A 66 3.86 -0.20 -21.74
C VAL A 66 4.68 -0.09 -20.45
N TRP A 67 5.96 0.24 -20.53
CA TRP A 67 6.82 0.46 -19.38
C TRP A 67 6.33 1.62 -18.50
N PHE A 68 5.89 2.72 -19.11
CA PHE A 68 5.37 3.88 -18.37
C PHE A 68 4.09 3.53 -17.60
N ILE A 69 3.15 2.84 -18.24
CA ILE A 69 1.91 2.36 -17.59
C ILE A 69 2.24 1.42 -16.44
N ALA A 70 3.16 0.46 -16.65
CA ALA A 70 3.59 -0.47 -15.61
C ALA A 70 4.24 0.26 -14.41
N THR A 71 5.08 1.27 -14.70
CA THR A 71 5.74 2.10 -13.69
C THR A 71 4.73 2.91 -12.89
N LEU A 72 3.77 3.57 -13.55
CA LEU A 72 2.69 4.30 -12.88
C LEU A 72 1.86 3.40 -11.97
N ASN A 73 1.55 2.18 -12.41
CA ASN A 73 0.84 1.20 -11.61
C ASN A 73 1.65 0.79 -10.37
N MET A 74 2.92 0.45 -10.52
CA MET A 74 3.80 0.09 -9.41
C MET A 74 3.91 1.22 -8.37
N VAL A 75 4.11 2.45 -8.85
CA VAL A 75 4.21 3.64 -8.02
C VAL A 75 2.89 3.86 -7.25
N ARG A 76 1.75 3.78 -7.94
CA ARG A 76 0.42 3.89 -7.31
C ARG A 76 0.25 2.88 -6.17
N GLU A 77 0.66 1.64 -6.38
CA GLU A 77 0.54 0.59 -5.36
C GLU A 77 1.45 0.83 -4.15
N LEU A 78 2.68 1.24 -4.40
CA LEU A 78 3.63 1.61 -3.35
C LEU A 78 3.05 2.74 -2.47
N PHE A 79 2.52 3.80 -3.08
CA PHE A 79 1.92 4.92 -2.35
C PHE A 79 0.60 4.61 -1.64
N ASN A 80 -0.15 3.60 -2.10
CA ASN A 80 -1.45 3.26 -1.52
C ASN A 80 -1.36 2.23 -0.40
N HIS A 81 -0.27 1.46 -0.32
CA HIS A 81 -0.23 0.26 0.50
C HIS A 81 1.08 -0.02 1.23
N LEU A 82 2.19 0.58 0.79
CA LEU A 82 3.52 0.34 1.36
C LEU A 82 4.01 1.54 2.16
N ILE A 83 3.69 2.74 1.70
CA ILE A 83 4.12 4.00 2.31
C ILE A 83 2.95 4.69 3.03
N VAL A 84 2.18 3.88 3.76
CA VAL A 84 0.94 4.30 4.42
C VAL A 84 0.96 3.85 5.87
N GLU A 85 0.46 4.70 6.75
CA GLU A 85 0.24 4.42 8.16
C GLU A 85 -1.24 4.68 8.49
N GLU A 86 -1.91 3.70 9.09
CA GLU A 86 -3.28 3.81 9.54
C GLU A 86 -3.30 3.81 11.07
N ILE A 87 -3.98 4.78 11.67
CA ILE A 87 -4.09 4.94 13.13
C ILE A 87 -5.57 4.92 13.49
N CYS A 88 -5.91 4.10 14.46
CA CYS A 88 -7.26 3.98 15.01
C CYS A 88 -7.22 4.22 16.51
N TYR A 89 -8.13 5.02 17.03
CA TYR A 89 -8.30 5.20 18.48
C TYR A 89 -9.74 5.56 18.81
N ILE A 90 -10.08 5.46 20.09
CA ILE A 90 -11.39 5.89 20.60
C ILE A 90 -11.17 7.01 21.59
N GLU A 91 -11.88 8.11 21.36
CA GLU A 91 -11.92 9.27 22.24
C GLU A 91 -13.36 9.74 22.37
N ASN A 92 -13.81 10.08 23.58
CA ASN A 92 -15.12 10.69 23.81
C ASN A 92 -16.25 10.01 23.01
N LYS A 93 -16.39 8.69 23.16
CA LYS A 93 -17.45 7.89 22.50
C LYS A 93 -17.39 7.85 20.97
N THR A 94 -16.30 8.32 20.37
CA THR A 94 -16.12 8.42 18.92
C THR A 94 -14.90 7.59 18.51
N PHE A 95 -15.06 6.81 17.45
CA PHE A 95 -13.98 6.08 16.80
C PHE A 95 -13.33 6.97 15.75
N TYR A 96 -12.03 7.19 15.89
CA TYR A 96 -11.23 7.96 14.96
C TYR A 96 -10.38 7.03 14.13
N TYR A 97 -10.39 7.26 12.81
CA TYR A 97 -9.50 6.62 11.86
C TYR A 97 -8.74 7.68 11.08
N GLN A 98 -7.42 7.56 11.06
CA GLN A 98 -6.54 8.47 10.35
C GLN A 98 -5.60 7.68 9.44
N LYS A 99 -5.50 8.10 8.18
CA LYS A 99 -4.59 7.52 7.20
C LYS A 99 -3.53 8.53 6.81
N PHE A 100 -2.27 8.19 7.01
CA PHE A 100 -1.10 9.01 6.72
C PHE A 100 -0.30 8.42 5.56
N ARG A 101 0.30 9.28 4.75
CA ARG A 101 1.34 8.95 3.78
C ARG A 101 2.71 9.29 4.37
N ARG A 102 3.69 8.39 4.24
CA ARG A 102 5.00 8.53 4.90
C ARG A 102 6.19 8.49 3.95
N VAL A 103 6.45 9.54 3.18
CA VAL A 103 7.46 9.51 2.10
C VAL A 103 8.55 10.51 2.44
N PHE A 104 9.83 10.17 2.22
CA PHE A 104 10.97 11.07 2.49
C PHE A 104 10.98 11.70 3.89
N GLY A 105 10.59 10.93 4.93
CA GLY A 105 10.50 11.44 6.30
C GLY A 105 9.32 12.38 6.57
N MET A 106 8.56 12.75 5.54
CA MET A 106 7.35 13.56 5.65
C MET A 106 6.15 12.67 5.99
N ARG A 107 5.34 13.10 6.96
CA ARG A 107 4.08 12.46 7.33
C ARG A 107 2.92 13.38 6.94
N LYS A 108 2.14 12.98 5.94
CA LYS A 108 0.99 13.77 5.43
C LYS A 108 -0.32 13.04 5.70
N LEU A 109 -1.27 13.69 6.35
CA LEU A 109 -2.63 13.18 6.53
C LEU A 109 -3.33 13.11 5.16
N ILE A 110 -3.85 11.94 4.80
CA ILE A 110 -4.61 11.70 3.56
C ILE A 110 -6.10 11.63 3.84
N LYS A 111 -6.47 10.96 4.94
CA LYS A 111 -7.87 10.71 5.29
C LYS A 111 -8.06 10.79 6.80
N LYS A 112 -9.12 11.48 7.22
CA LYS A 112 -9.61 11.52 8.59
C LYS A 112 -11.07 11.07 8.56
N LEU A 113 -11.42 10.13 9.43
CA LEU A 113 -12.78 9.66 9.62
C LEU A 113 -13.07 9.67 11.12
N GLU A 114 -14.28 10.10 11.44
CA GLU A 114 -14.80 10.18 12.81
C GLU A 114 -16.17 9.51 12.77
N ILE A 115 -16.33 8.46 13.56
CA ILE A 115 -17.54 7.65 13.57
C ILE A 115 -18.00 7.50 15.03
N PRO A 116 -19.15 8.07 15.41
CA PRO A 116 -19.72 7.82 16.73
C PRO A 116 -19.89 6.32 16.98
N LEU A 117 -19.53 5.84 18.18
CA LEU A 117 -19.65 4.40 18.49
C LEU A 117 -21.10 3.90 18.38
N SER A 118 -22.08 4.76 18.68
CA SER A 118 -23.52 4.47 18.51
C SER A 118 -23.90 4.18 17.07
N GLU A 119 -23.23 4.79 16.09
CA GLU A 119 -23.48 4.58 14.67
C GLU A 119 -22.84 3.30 14.15
N ILE A 120 -21.81 2.77 14.82
CA ILE A 120 -21.19 1.51 14.41
C ILE A 120 -22.18 0.37 14.68
N LEU A 121 -22.65 -0.28 13.63
CA LEU A 121 -23.53 -1.45 13.73
C LEU A 121 -22.69 -2.70 13.98
N GLU A 122 -21.70 -2.95 13.14
CA GLU A 122 -20.94 -4.19 13.16
C GLU A 122 -19.51 -4.01 12.62
N VAL A 123 -18.61 -4.87 13.08
CA VAL A 123 -17.25 -4.98 12.53
C VAL A 123 -17.10 -6.39 11.97
N LYS A 124 -16.85 -6.52 10.66
CA LYS A 124 -16.67 -7.78 9.94
C LYS A 124 -15.30 -7.90 9.30
N GLU A 125 -14.90 -9.12 8.99
CA GLU A 125 -13.78 -9.35 8.08
C GLU A 125 -14.24 -9.10 6.64
N GLY A 126 -13.65 -8.08 6.00
CA GLY A 126 -13.81 -7.82 4.58
C GLY A 126 -13.03 -8.85 3.77
N LYS A 127 -13.74 -9.75 3.09
CA LYS A 127 -13.15 -10.78 2.23
C LYS A 127 -12.67 -10.21 0.90
N LYS A 128 -11.68 -10.89 0.31
CA LYS A 128 -10.98 -10.52 -0.93
C LYS A 128 -11.97 -10.34 -2.10
N PRO A 129 -11.81 -9.31 -2.94
CA PRO A 129 -12.44 -9.29 -4.25
C PRO A 129 -11.85 -10.39 -5.17
N PHE A 130 -12.52 -10.67 -6.29
CA PHE A 130 -12.25 -11.75 -7.24
C PHE A 130 -10.81 -11.75 -7.81
N PHE A 131 -10.27 -12.94 -8.11
CA PHE A 131 -8.89 -13.19 -8.55
C PHE A 131 -8.40 -12.32 -9.73
N LEU A 132 -9.28 -11.92 -10.66
CA LEU A 132 -8.89 -11.06 -11.79
C LEU A 132 -8.43 -9.65 -11.36
N TYR A 133 -8.83 -9.15 -10.19
CA TYR A 133 -8.35 -7.86 -9.67
C TYR A 133 -6.86 -7.88 -9.31
N PHE A 134 -6.27 -9.06 -9.12
CA PHE A 134 -4.84 -9.23 -8.83
C PHE A 134 -3.95 -8.70 -9.96
N PHE A 135 -4.39 -8.79 -11.22
CA PHE A 135 -3.59 -8.31 -12.36
C PHE A 135 -3.59 -6.79 -12.52
N LEU A 136 -4.63 -6.11 -12.01
CA LEU A 136 -4.79 -4.65 -12.12
C LEU A 136 -4.33 -3.90 -10.87
N SER A 137 -4.40 -4.55 -9.71
CA SER A 137 -3.77 -4.10 -8.49
C SER A 137 -3.48 -5.30 -7.58
N PRO A 138 -2.29 -5.93 -7.69
CA PRO A 138 -1.88 -7.03 -6.82
C PRO A 138 -1.96 -6.66 -5.33
N VAL A 139 -1.97 -5.37 -5.01
CA VAL A 139 -1.97 -4.88 -3.63
C VAL A 139 -3.36 -4.51 -3.08
N SER A 140 -4.36 -4.24 -3.92
CA SER A 140 -5.75 -4.03 -3.48
C SER A 140 -6.47 -5.33 -3.07
N HIS A 141 -5.87 -6.48 -3.36
CA HIS A 141 -6.42 -7.82 -3.10
C HIS A 141 -6.12 -8.31 -1.68
N ARG A 142 -6.48 -7.51 -0.67
CA ARG A 142 -6.16 -7.79 0.75
C ARG A 142 -7.43 -7.92 1.60
N ASN A 143 -7.34 -8.76 2.63
CA ASN A 143 -8.33 -8.79 3.70
C ASN A 143 -8.28 -7.44 4.44
N SER A 144 -9.43 -7.01 4.96
CA SER A 144 -9.56 -5.75 5.71
C SER A 144 -10.51 -5.92 6.89
N ALA A 145 -10.41 -5.04 7.88
CA ALA A 145 -11.49 -4.90 8.85
C ALA A 145 -12.53 -3.93 8.27
N GLU A 146 -13.75 -4.41 8.09
CA GLU A 146 -14.89 -3.65 7.60
C GLU A 146 -15.76 -3.18 8.77
N ILE A 147 -15.87 -1.87 8.95
CA ILE A 147 -16.80 -1.24 9.89
C ILE A 147 -18.06 -0.87 9.10
N ILE A 148 -19.19 -1.41 9.54
CA ILE A 148 -20.51 -1.14 8.97
C ILE A 148 -21.24 -0.21 9.94
N THR A 149 -21.70 0.93 9.46
CA THR A 149 -22.51 1.86 10.23
C THR A 149 -24.01 1.58 10.06
N ARG A 150 -24.84 2.08 10.98
CA ARG A 150 -26.30 1.89 10.98
C ARG A 150 -26.98 2.46 9.74
N ASP A 151 -26.38 3.47 9.12
CA ASP A 151 -26.81 4.05 7.84
C ASP A 151 -26.35 3.24 6.60
N GLY A 152 -25.71 2.08 6.81
CA GLY A 152 -25.27 1.18 5.76
C GLY A 152 -23.92 1.53 5.12
N LYS A 153 -23.24 2.61 5.54
CA LYS A 153 -21.90 2.92 5.03
C LYS A 153 -20.88 1.87 5.48
N LYS A 154 -19.90 1.58 4.61
CA LYS A 154 -18.84 0.60 4.86
C LYS A 154 -17.48 1.28 4.83
N TYR A 155 -16.73 1.15 5.92
CA TYR A 155 -15.39 1.68 6.04
C TYR A 155 -14.38 0.53 6.15
N LYS A 156 -13.34 0.57 5.31
CA LYS A 156 -12.29 -0.46 5.28
C LYS A 156 -11.01 0.06 5.93
N ILE A 157 -10.54 -0.64 6.96
CA ILE A 157 -9.21 -0.49 7.54
C ILE A 157 -8.34 -1.55 6.84
N MET A 158 -7.43 -1.09 5.99
CA MET A 158 -6.71 -1.98 5.08
C MET A 158 -5.53 -2.61 5.79
N ASN A 159 -5.33 -3.91 5.58
CA ASN A 159 -4.12 -4.55 6.08
C ASN A 159 -2.88 -4.07 5.32
N SER A 160 -1.84 -3.88 6.10
CA SER A 160 -0.51 -3.54 5.67
C SER A 160 0.38 -4.81 5.64
N VAL A 161 0.94 -5.17 4.48
CA VAL A 161 1.90 -6.28 4.36
C VAL A 161 3.06 -6.09 5.35
N VAL A 162 3.41 -7.12 6.11
CA VAL A 162 4.58 -7.09 6.99
C VAL A 162 5.82 -7.24 6.12
N PHE A 163 6.72 -6.26 6.15
CA PHE A 163 8.07 -6.45 5.63
C PHE A 163 8.93 -7.08 6.71
N GLY A 164 9.41 -8.31 6.44
CA GLY A 164 10.24 -9.07 7.38
C GLY A 164 10.63 -10.46 6.86
N ASN A 165 9.74 -11.12 6.10
CA ASN A 165 10.02 -12.44 5.54
C ASN A 165 9.51 -12.54 4.08
N ARG A 166 10.16 -13.36 3.23
CA ARG A 166 9.76 -13.52 1.82
C ARG A 166 8.35 -14.14 1.69
N SER A 167 7.95 -14.94 2.67
CA SER A 167 6.61 -15.52 2.82
C SER A 167 5.52 -14.47 3.08
N SER A 168 5.80 -13.41 3.84
CA SER A 168 4.82 -12.37 4.19
C SER A 168 4.54 -11.37 3.06
N LEU A 169 5.40 -11.34 2.03
CA LEU A 169 5.24 -10.46 0.86
C LEU A 169 4.03 -10.83 -0.01
N ASN A 170 3.59 -12.09 0.03
CA ASN A 170 2.36 -12.48 -0.64
C ASN A 170 1.16 -11.94 0.17
N PRO A 171 0.30 -11.09 -0.43
CA PRO A 171 -0.89 -10.55 0.24
C PRO A 171 -1.88 -11.65 0.69
N THR A 172 -1.73 -12.87 0.19
CA THR A 172 -2.54 -14.03 0.57
C THR A 172 -1.84 -15.00 1.53
N SER A 173 -0.61 -14.70 1.96
CA SER A 173 0.17 -15.51 2.90
C SER A 173 -0.54 -15.74 4.23
N SER A 174 -0.23 -16.87 4.88
CA SER A 174 -0.70 -17.20 6.23
C SER A 174 -0.36 -16.10 7.23
N GLU A 175 0.85 -15.55 7.18
CA GLU A 175 1.33 -14.46 8.05
C GLU A 175 0.52 -13.16 7.86
N THR A 176 0.27 -12.76 6.61
CA THR A 176 -0.55 -11.57 6.32
C THR A 176 -2.01 -11.77 6.74
N ASN A 177 -2.56 -12.98 6.56
CA ASN A 177 -3.91 -13.31 7.02
C ASN A 177 -3.99 -13.32 8.56
N ALA A 178 -3.00 -13.87 9.26
CA ALA A 178 -2.93 -13.89 10.72
C ALA A 178 -2.88 -12.48 11.30
N ARG A 179 -2.03 -11.60 10.75
CA ARG A 179 -1.98 -10.18 11.13
C ARG A 179 -3.32 -9.48 10.86
N THR A 180 -4.00 -9.81 9.77
CA THR A 180 -5.33 -9.23 9.50
C THR A 180 -6.34 -9.63 10.57
N LYS A 181 -6.35 -10.91 10.97
CA LYS A 181 -7.21 -11.41 12.06
C LYS A 181 -6.88 -10.74 13.39
N GLU A 182 -5.60 -10.51 13.67
CA GLU A 182 -5.15 -9.80 14.86
C GLU A 182 -5.64 -8.35 14.87
N ILE A 183 -5.45 -7.62 13.77
CA ILE A 183 -5.93 -6.23 13.61
C ILE A 183 -7.46 -6.19 13.78
N PHE A 184 -8.18 -7.10 13.12
CA PHE A 184 -9.63 -7.23 13.24
C PHE A 184 -10.04 -7.45 14.70
N SER A 185 -9.42 -8.41 15.39
CA SER A 185 -9.70 -8.73 16.79
C SER A 185 -9.46 -7.51 17.68
N LYS A 186 -8.35 -6.78 17.51
CA LYS A 186 -8.04 -5.57 18.27
C LYS A 186 -9.04 -4.44 18.02
N VAL A 187 -9.42 -4.19 16.76
CA VAL A 187 -10.44 -3.17 16.42
C VAL A 187 -11.79 -3.53 17.04
N LYS A 188 -12.19 -4.80 16.92
CA LYS A 188 -13.42 -5.33 17.52
C LYS A 188 -13.39 -5.17 19.04
N GLU A 189 -12.32 -5.60 19.70
CA GLU A 189 -12.15 -5.47 21.15
C GLU A 189 -12.24 -4.00 21.58
N MET A 190 -11.54 -3.09 20.91
CA MET A 190 -11.59 -1.65 21.24
C MET A 190 -13.02 -1.11 21.19
N ILE A 191 -13.77 -1.41 20.12
CA ILE A 191 -15.13 -0.92 19.94
C ILE A 191 -16.08 -1.55 20.96
N PHE A 192 -16.09 -2.88 21.08
CA PHE A 192 -17.03 -3.59 21.96
C PHE A 192 -16.75 -3.37 23.44
N LYS A 193 -15.48 -3.38 23.87
CA LYS A 193 -15.12 -3.07 25.25
C LYS A 193 -15.60 -1.68 25.64
N THR A 194 -15.38 -0.69 24.76
CA THR A 194 -15.78 0.69 25.04
C THR A 194 -17.31 0.85 25.03
N LYS A 195 -18.02 0.16 24.14
CA LYS A 195 -19.50 0.13 24.17
C LYS A 195 -20.05 -0.44 25.47
N ASN A 196 -19.50 -1.57 25.94
CA ASN A 196 -19.93 -2.22 27.18
C ASN A 196 -19.60 -1.38 28.42
N THR A 197 -18.47 -0.67 28.45
CA THR A 197 -18.13 0.23 29.56
C THR A 197 -19.01 1.48 29.61
N LEU A 198 -19.51 1.93 28.47
CA LEU A 198 -20.26 3.18 28.35
C LEU A 198 -21.78 2.97 28.24
N ASN A 199 -22.27 1.73 28.41
CA ASN A 199 -23.68 1.33 28.34
C ASN A 199 -24.41 1.90 27.11
N PHE A 200 -23.84 1.67 25.91
CA PHE A 200 -24.48 2.02 24.63
C PHE A 200 -25.57 1.06 24.20
#